data_AF-A0A2Z2KSG3-F1
#
_entry.id   AF-A0A2Z2KSG3-F1
#
_cell.length_a   1.000
_cell.length_b   1.000
_cell.length_c   1.000
_cell.angle_alpha   90.00
_cell.angle_beta   90.00
_cell.angle_gamma   90.00
#
_symmetry.space_group_name_H-M   'P 1'
#
loop_
_entity.id
_entity.type
_entity.pdbx_description
1 polymer ?
#
loop_
_entity_poly.entity_id
_entity_poly.type
_entity_poly.pdbx_seq_one_letter_code
_entity_poly.pdbx_strand_id
1 'polypeptide(L)'
;MREDQFRTTYKKAVDSMKPSEEMKKVLIDKLEQRQVRKRPHKTVYIAASVVLAAGIGLASPNIWKHLNNPASPVQVAQVKPAATDLVRSDAGTSGSIVIPKLQLPDTESGAKTDMIALVVYKGNIYTHSATRIDAADAAALRGDKLGRTKGDINEWSGKDEYIELASNIGETDIYSMKGYDSDFLLMSYTEMNGEVYAELYEHTNGITVNSGADLFGKLNLAGRITSAQWEGFDSWNNGLQQYAPLASGEALDGFVTALQTAKPLAAEPLIEQGIYDSEDRKVIYLQLEDKARVELTLFGQGLVRYGQAPVFFEVESGAFQTLWNTMNP
;
A
#
# COMPACT_ATOMS: atom_id res chain seq x y z
N MET A 1 25.84 -7.92 -12.90
CA MET A 1 25.63 -9.09 -13.78
C MET A 1 24.67 -8.66 -14.88
N ARG A 2 24.93 -8.95 -16.16
CA ARG A 2 24.10 -8.41 -17.27
C ARG A 2 22.75 -9.15 -17.31
N GLU A 3 21.66 -8.42 -17.53
CA GLU A 3 20.26 -8.88 -17.47
C GLU A 3 19.97 -10.15 -18.28
N ASP A 4 20.64 -10.32 -19.42
CA ASP A 4 20.51 -11.50 -20.29
C ASP A 4 21.03 -12.79 -19.64
N GLN A 5 22.05 -12.69 -18.78
CA GLN A 5 22.59 -13.84 -18.06
C GLN A 5 21.64 -14.28 -16.94
N PHE A 6 20.94 -13.34 -16.30
CA PHE A 6 19.95 -13.65 -15.26
C PHE A 6 18.75 -14.40 -15.85
N ARG A 7 18.18 -13.90 -16.96
CA ARG A 7 17.02 -14.53 -17.64
C ARG A 7 17.33 -15.94 -18.12
N THR A 8 18.53 -16.14 -18.68
CA THR A 8 18.96 -17.45 -19.19
C THR A 8 19.16 -18.45 -18.05
N THR A 9 19.71 -18.01 -16.92
CA THR A 9 19.95 -18.86 -15.74
C THR A 9 18.63 -19.22 -15.04
N TYR A 10 17.71 -18.26 -14.93
CA TYR A 10 16.39 -18.48 -14.33
C TYR A 10 15.55 -19.48 -15.14
N LYS A 11 15.49 -19.31 -16.47
CA LYS A 11 14.76 -20.23 -17.36
C LYS A 11 15.29 -21.66 -17.27
N LYS A 12 16.62 -21.81 -17.22
CA LYS A 12 17.27 -23.12 -17.08
C LYS A 12 16.97 -23.79 -15.73
N ALA A 13 16.85 -23.02 -14.66
CA ALA A 13 16.48 -23.54 -13.33
C ALA A 13 15.03 -24.03 -13.30
N VAL A 14 14.10 -23.23 -13.86
CA VAL A 14 12.67 -23.59 -13.93
C VAL A 14 12.44 -24.82 -14.81
N ASP A 15 13.07 -24.90 -15.98
CA ASP A 15 12.95 -26.04 -16.89
C ASP A 15 13.55 -27.34 -16.30
N SER A 16 14.41 -27.23 -15.27
CA SER A 16 15.04 -28.37 -14.60
C SER A 16 14.28 -28.86 -13.35
N MET A 17 13.27 -28.12 -12.87
CA MET A 17 12.47 -28.53 -11.72
C MET A 17 11.46 -29.61 -12.13
N LYS A 18 11.70 -30.85 -11.68
CA LYS A 18 10.68 -31.91 -11.70
C LYS A 18 9.90 -31.86 -10.38
N PRO A 19 8.56 -31.80 -10.41
CA PRO A 19 7.75 -31.82 -9.19
C PRO A 19 8.03 -33.10 -8.40
N SER A 20 8.25 -32.99 -7.09
CA SER A 20 8.40 -34.15 -6.23
C SER A 20 7.09 -34.97 -6.19
N GLU A 21 7.22 -36.29 -6.06
CA GLU A 21 6.06 -37.19 -5.98
C GLU A 21 5.14 -36.87 -4.79
N GLU A 22 5.71 -36.30 -3.71
CA GLU A 22 4.97 -35.80 -2.56
C GLU A 22 4.06 -34.62 -2.92
N MET A 23 4.54 -33.69 -3.75
CA MET A 23 3.77 -32.53 -4.19
C MET A 23 2.63 -32.93 -5.14
N LYS A 24 2.85 -33.94 -5.99
CA LYS A 24 1.79 -34.54 -6.82
C LYS A 24 0.71 -35.22 -5.97
N LYS A 25 1.12 -35.93 -4.93
CA LYS A 25 0.19 -36.66 -4.04
C LYS A 25 -0.71 -35.69 -3.26
N VAL A 26 -0.16 -34.58 -2.76
CA VAL A 26 -0.93 -33.51 -2.09
C VAL A 26 -1.93 -32.85 -3.05
N LEU A 27 -1.57 -32.67 -4.32
CA LEU A 27 -2.46 -32.11 -5.34
C LEU A 27 -3.61 -33.07 -5.70
N ILE A 28 -3.34 -34.38 -5.77
CA ILE A 28 -4.35 -35.40 -6.07
C ILE A 28 -5.33 -35.56 -4.90
N ASP A 29 -4.85 -35.64 -3.66
CA ASP A 29 -5.70 -35.73 -2.46
C ASP A 29 -6.64 -34.51 -2.33
N LYS A 30 -6.15 -33.31 -2.69
CA LYS A 30 -6.98 -32.08 -2.72
C LYS A 30 -8.05 -32.10 -3.83
N LEU A 31 -7.79 -32.75 -4.95
CA LEU A 31 -8.74 -32.88 -6.06
C LEU A 31 -9.82 -33.91 -5.77
N GLU A 32 -9.48 -35.02 -5.11
CA GLU A 32 -10.43 -36.08 -4.75
C GLU A 32 -11.39 -35.65 -3.63
N GLN A 33 -10.91 -34.88 -2.64
CA GLN A 33 -11.79 -34.33 -1.59
C GLN A 33 -12.85 -33.36 -2.12
N ARG A 34 -12.62 -32.70 -3.26
CA ARG A 34 -13.57 -31.76 -3.88
C ARG A 34 -14.72 -32.45 -4.64
N GLN A 35 -14.58 -33.72 -5.05
CA GLN A 35 -15.61 -34.37 -5.86
C GLN A 35 -16.82 -34.91 -5.06
N VAL A 36 -16.74 -35.02 -3.73
CA VAL A 36 -17.76 -35.70 -2.91
C VAL A 36 -18.95 -34.80 -2.49
N ARG A 37 -18.93 -33.48 -2.73
CA ARG A 37 -20.06 -32.60 -2.38
C ARG A 37 -20.60 -31.82 -3.59
N LYS A 38 -21.51 -32.45 -4.36
CA LYS A 38 -22.33 -31.75 -5.37
C LYS A 38 -23.68 -31.31 -4.78
N ARG A 39 -23.89 -30.00 -4.70
CA ARG A 39 -25.21 -29.32 -4.66
C ARG A 39 -25.17 -28.12 -5.62
N PRO A 40 -26.30 -27.73 -6.22
CA PRO A 40 -26.32 -26.94 -7.46
C PRO A 40 -25.90 -25.48 -7.23
N HIS A 41 -25.06 -24.98 -8.15
CA HIS A 41 -24.42 -23.67 -8.09
C HIS A 41 -25.37 -22.55 -8.56
N LYS A 42 -25.52 -21.51 -7.72
CA LYS A 42 -25.50 -20.12 -8.23
C LYS A 42 -24.04 -19.71 -8.29
N THR A 43 -23.56 -19.33 -9.47
CA THR A 43 -22.18 -18.90 -9.73
C THR A 43 -21.92 -17.57 -9.03
N VAL A 44 -21.31 -17.62 -7.86
CA VAL A 44 -20.60 -16.48 -7.25
C VAL A 44 -19.12 -16.71 -7.57
N TYR A 45 -18.55 -15.90 -8.46
CA TYR A 45 -17.11 -15.88 -8.69
C TYR A 45 -16.47 -15.06 -7.56
N ILE A 46 -16.09 -15.73 -6.47
CA ILE A 46 -15.19 -15.14 -5.48
C ILE A 46 -13.77 -15.44 -5.98
N ALA A 47 -13.10 -14.42 -6.52
CA ALA A 47 -11.67 -14.50 -6.78
C ALA A 47 -10.97 -14.59 -5.42
N ALA A 48 -10.64 -15.80 -4.99
CA ALA A 48 -9.78 -16.03 -3.83
C ALA A 48 -8.35 -15.65 -4.22
N SER A 49 -7.99 -14.39 -4.03
CA SER A 49 -6.61 -13.90 -4.07
C SER A 49 -5.86 -14.46 -2.85
N VAL A 50 -5.37 -15.68 -2.95
CA VAL A 50 -4.35 -16.20 -2.02
C VAL A 50 -3.04 -15.51 -2.37
N VAL A 51 -2.82 -14.32 -1.83
CA VAL A 51 -1.48 -13.71 -1.79
C VAL A 51 -0.77 -14.34 -0.62
N LEU A 52 0.12 -15.29 -0.93
CA LEU A 52 1.15 -15.74 0.00
C LEU A 52 1.87 -14.50 0.53
N ALA A 53 1.92 -14.37 1.85
CA ALA A 53 2.61 -13.34 2.59
C ALA A 53 4.10 -13.29 2.20
N ALA A 54 4.41 -12.52 1.17
CA ALA A 54 5.71 -11.99 0.83
C ALA A 54 5.46 -10.52 0.48
N GLY A 55 6.22 -9.61 1.09
CA GLY A 55 5.99 -8.17 0.98
C GLY A 55 5.85 -7.69 -0.47
N ILE A 56 4.63 -7.41 -0.91
CA ILE A 56 4.40 -6.66 -2.14
C ILE A 56 4.23 -5.20 -1.74
N GLY A 57 5.35 -4.58 -1.38
CA GLY A 57 5.48 -3.13 -1.34
C GLY A 57 6.27 -2.62 -2.55
N LEU A 58 6.20 -3.31 -3.70
CA LEU A 58 6.83 -2.86 -4.94
C LEU A 58 5.98 -1.76 -5.59
N ALA A 59 6.11 -0.53 -5.08
CA ALA A 59 5.85 0.65 -5.90
C ALA A 59 6.98 0.76 -6.93
N SER A 60 6.82 0.07 -8.07
CA SER A 60 7.71 0.33 -9.21
C SER A 60 7.48 1.77 -9.71
N PRO A 61 8.53 2.52 -10.10
CA PRO A 61 8.41 3.91 -10.57
C PRO A 61 7.47 4.11 -11.77
N ASN A 62 7.18 3.04 -12.51
CA ASN A 62 6.32 3.08 -13.69
C ASN A 62 4.82 3.15 -13.33
N ILE A 63 4.41 2.68 -12.15
CA ILE A 63 2.99 2.69 -11.73
C ILE A 63 2.47 4.12 -11.60
N TRP A 64 3.28 5.02 -11.02
CA TRP A 64 2.87 6.40 -10.74
C TRP A 64 2.86 7.31 -11.97
N LYS A 65 3.78 7.11 -12.92
CA LYS A 65 3.79 7.87 -14.18
C LYS A 65 2.52 7.67 -15.01
N HIS A 66 1.87 6.50 -14.89
CA HIS A 66 0.65 6.19 -15.63
C HIS A 66 -0.64 6.64 -14.92
N LEU A 67 -0.66 6.69 -13.58
CA LEU A 67 -1.83 7.12 -12.79
C LEU A 67 -2.00 8.64 -12.71
N ASN A 68 -0.92 9.41 -12.91
CA ASN A 68 -0.92 10.88 -12.79
C ASN A 68 -0.82 11.63 -14.13
N ASN A 69 -1.15 10.98 -15.25
CA ASN A 69 -1.14 11.66 -16.54
C ASN A 69 -2.27 12.71 -16.58
N PRO A 70 -1.98 14.03 -16.66
CA PRO A 70 -3.03 15.02 -16.79
C PRO A 70 -3.74 14.81 -18.14
N ALA A 71 -5.07 14.87 -18.13
CA ALA A 71 -5.87 14.82 -19.34
C ALA A 71 -5.35 15.82 -20.39
N SER A 72 -5.34 15.40 -21.65
CA SER A 72 -5.13 16.29 -22.78
C SER A 72 -6.09 17.48 -22.69
N PRO A 73 -5.65 18.72 -22.97
CA PRO A 73 -6.46 19.90 -22.73
C PRO A 73 -7.69 19.88 -23.64
N VAL A 74 -8.87 19.88 -23.01
CA VAL A 74 -10.12 20.25 -23.67
C VAL A 74 -9.93 21.65 -24.25
N GLN A 75 -10.05 21.76 -25.57
CA GLN A 75 -10.08 23.04 -26.27
C GLN A 75 -11.26 23.84 -25.75
N VAL A 76 -10.99 24.86 -24.96
CA VAL A 76 -11.95 25.94 -24.70
C VAL A 76 -11.40 27.21 -25.36
N ALA A 77 -12.31 27.89 -26.04
CA ALA A 77 -12.07 28.87 -27.09
C ALA A 77 -11.03 29.95 -26.78
N GLN A 78 -10.32 30.34 -27.84
CA GLN A 78 -9.36 31.43 -27.87
C GLN A 78 -9.97 32.77 -27.50
N VAL A 79 -9.36 33.45 -26.53
CA VAL A 79 -9.25 34.92 -26.53
C VAL A 79 -7.82 35.27 -26.10
N LYS A 80 -7.13 36.06 -26.92
CA LYS A 80 -5.74 36.55 -26.75
C LYS A 80 -5.70 38.02 -27.24
N PRO A 81 -4.73 38.89 -26.87
CA PRO A 81 -3.88 39.00 -25.66
C PRO A 81 -3.97 40.38 -24.98
N ALA A 82 -3.47 40.49 -23.74
CA ALA A 82 -2.63 41.63 -23.32
C ALA A 82 -1.55 41.13 -22.33
N ALA A 83 -0.43 41.83 -22.32
CA ALA A 83 0.91 41.31 -22.11
C ALA A 83 1.35 41.08 -20.64
N THR A 84 2.42 40.29 -20.54
CA THR A 84 3.47 40.25 -19.49
C THR A 84 3.04 39.91 -18.07
N ASP A 85 3.31 38.66 -17.67
CA ASP A 85 4.43 38.41 -16.76
C ASP A 85 4.85 36.93 -16.77
N LEU A 86 6.16 36.73 -16.90
CA LEU A 86 6.83 35.45 -16.75
C LEU A 86 6.86 35.10 -15.26
N VAL A 87 5.88 34.35 -14.77
CA VAL A 87 5.98 33.76 -13.43
C VAL A 87 6.85 32.52 -13.52
N ARG A 88 8.14 32.78 -13.26
CA ARG A 88 9.07 31.87 -12.59
C ARG A 88 8.29 31.11 -11.50
N SER A 89 8.22 29.78 -11.60
CA SER A 89 7.65 28.97 -10.53
C SER A 89 8.56 29.12 -9.31
N ASP A 90 8.14 29.98 -8.39
CA ASP A 90 8.83 30.24 -7.14
C ASP A 90 8.95 28.94 -6.33
N ALA A 91 10.19 28.58 -6.04
CA ALA A 91 10.51 27.83 -4.84
C ALA A 91 10.07 28.69 -3.64
N GLY A 92 8.92 28.37 -3.06
CA GLY A 92 8.42 29.05 -1.87
C GLY A 92 6.93 29.32 -1.90
N THR A 93 6.10 28.29 -1.71
CA THR A 93 4.74 28.48 -1.19
C THR A 93 4.41 27.35 -0.22
N SER A 94 4.33 27.70 1.05
CA SER A 94 3.74 27.02 2.21
C SER A 94 3.31 25.55 2.05
N GLY A 95 4.22 24.63 2.42
CA GLY A 95 4.02 23.55 3.42
C GLY A 95 3.10 22.36 3.13
N SER A 96 2.12 22.44 2.22
CA SER A 96 1.11 21.39 2.02
C SER A 96 1.21 20.70 0.66
N ILE A 97 0.99 19.39 0.61
CA ILE A 97 0.93 18.56 -0.60
C ILE A 97 -0.51 18.10 -0.82
N VAL A 98 -1.06 18.40 -2.00
CA VAL A 98 -2.37 17.88 -2.42
C VAL A 98 -2.16 16.54 -3.11
N ILE A 99 -2.73 15.48 -2.55
CA ILE A 99 -2.76 14.17 -3.18
C ILE A 99 -4.05 14.07 -3.99
N PRO A 100 -3.98 13.95 -5.33
CA PRO A 100 -5.18 13.82 -6.14
C PRO A 100 -5.94 12.56 -5.76
N LYS A 101 -7.26 12.58 -5.95
CA LYS A 101 -8.07 11.37 -5.84
C LYS A 101 -7.60 10.37 -6.90
N LEU A 102 -7.42 9.11 -6.49
CA LEU A 102 -6.94 8.07 -7.40
C LEU A 102 -7.90 7.95 -8.59
N GLN A 103 -7.33 7.83 -9.78
CA GLN A 103 -8.08 7.53 -11.01
C GLN A 103 -7.44 6.27 -11.59
N LEU A 104 -8.24 5.23 -11.85
CA LEU A 104 -7.74 4.13 -12.67
C LEU A 104 -7.56 4.64 -14.11
N PRO A 105 -6.56 4.14 -14.83
CA PRO A 105 -6.28 4.63 -16.17
C PRO A 105 -7.38 4.21 -17.13
N ASP A 106 -7.66 5.07 -18.10
CA ASP A 106 -8.60 4.75 -19.17
C ASP A 106 -8.09 3.57 -20.02
N THR A 107 -9.03 2.79 -20.54
CA THR A 107 -8.86 1.62 -21.43
C THR A 107 -7.90 1.83 -22.60
N GLU A 108 -7.70 3.08 -23.03
CA GLU A 108 -6.88 3.42 -24.20
C GLU A 108 -5.37 3.54 -23.90
N SER A 109 -4.96 3.51 -22.62
CA SER A 109 -3.59 3.86 -22.22
C SER A 109 -2.53 2.79 -22.53
N GLY A 110 -2.92 1.57 -22.95
CA GLY A 110 -1.99 0.47 -23.25
C GLY A 110 -1.10 0.06 -22.05
N ALA A 111 -1.39 0.59 -20.85
CA ALA A 111 -0.60 0.40 -19.65
C ALA A 111 -0.89 -0.98 -19.06
N LYS A 112 0.17 -1.73 -18.72
CA LYS A 112 0.05 -2.90 -17.83
C LYS A 112 -0.19 -2.36 -16.43
N THR A 113 -1.44 -2.23 -16.03
CA THR A 113 -1.80 -1.79 -14.67
C THR A 113 -1.57 -2.93 -13.68
N ASP A 114 -0.80 -2.66 -12.63
CA ASP A 114 -0.81 -3.50 -11.45
C ASP A 114 -2.18 -3.38 -10.77
N MET A 115 -2.79 -4.53 -10.42
CA MET A 115 -4.13 -4.61 -9.83
C MET A 115 -4.11 -4.02 -8.41
N ILE A 116 -4.34 -2.71 -8.28
CA ILE A 116 -4.52 -2.08 -6.96
C ILE A 116 -5.90 -2.47 -6.44
N ALA A 117 -5.94 -3.34 -5.42
CA ALA A 117 -7.17 -3.69 -4.73
C ALA A 117 -7.79 -2.43 -4.10
N LEU A 118 -9.06 -2.16 -4.40
CA LEU A 118 -9.75 -0.95 -3.98
C LEU A 118 -11.23 -1.13 -3.69
N VAL A 119 -11.76 -0.23 -2.87
CA VAL A 119 -13.17 -0.11 -2.49
C VAL A 119 -13.58 1.36 -2.48
N VAL A 120 -14.74 1.67 -3.06
CA VAL A 120 -15.36 2.99 -2.96
C VAL A 120 -16.28 3.05 -1.75
N TYR A 121 -16.08 4.02 -0.86
CA TYR A 121 -16.92 4.21 0.33
C TYR A 121 -17.08 5.70 0.64
N LYS A 122 -18.32 6.16 0.85
CA LYS A 122 -18.69 7.59 0.97
C LYS A 122 -18.07 8.47 -0.13
N GLY A 123 -17.98 7.94 -1.34
CA GLY A 123 -17.35 8.62 -2.47
C GLY A 123 -15.82 8.77 -2.39
N ASN A 124 -15.14 8.18 -1.40
CA ASN A 124 -13.68 8.09 -1.32
C ASN A 124 -13.19 6.74 -1.86
N ILE A 125 -11.93 6.67 -2.29
CA ILE A 125 -11.30 5.43 -2.77
C ILE A 125 -10.33 4.96 -1.70
N TYR A 126 -10.58 3.75 -1.19
CA TYR A 126 -9.71 3.08 -0.26
C TYR A 126 -8.93 2.00 -1.00
N THR A 127 -7.62 1.97 -0.81
CA THR A 127 -6.72 0.99 -1.43
C THR A 127 -6.14 0.07 -0.37
N HIS A 128 -5.66 -1.12 -0.74
CA HIS A 128 -5.04 -2.03 0.21
C HIS A 128 -3.97 -1.35 1.09
N SER A 129 -4.06 -1.57 2.41
CA SER A 129 -3.30 -0.82 3.41
C SER A 129 -1.89 -1.37 3.63
N ALA A 130 -0.98 -0.49 4.06
CA ALA A 130 0.32 -0.90 4.61
C ALA A 130 0.24 -1.32 6.09
N THR A 131 -0.82 -0.94 6.79
CA THR A 131 -1.16 -1.51 8.09
C THR A 131 -1.71 -2.92 7.88
N ARG A 132 -1.20 -3.88 8.64
CA ARG A 132 -1.64 -5.28 8.58
C ARG A 132 -2.15 -5.76 9.93
N ILE A 133 -3.00 -6.78 9.90
CA ILE A 133 -3.47 -7.53 11.06
C ILE A 133 -3.43 -9.01 10.72
N ASP A 134 -3.24 -9.84 11.73
CA ASP A 134 -3.41 -11.28 11.56
C ASP A 134 -4.90 -11.63 11.58
N ALA A 135 -5.28 -12.63 10.78
CA ALA A 135 -6.68 -13.06 10.66
C ALA A 135 -7.30 -13.47 12.02
N ALA A 136 -6.49 -14.01 12.93
CA ALA A 136 -6.92 -14.40 14.27
C ALA A 136 -7.35 -13.20 15.14
N ASP A 137 -6.79 -12.00 14.89
CA ASP A 137 -7.06 -10.80 15.68
C ASP A 137 -8.16 -9.91 15.05
N ALA A 138 -8.45 -10.11 13.76
CA ALA A 138 -9.39 -9.29 13.00
C ALA A 138 -10.79 -9.21 13.60
N ALA A 139 -11.30 -10.32 14.16
CA ALA A 139 -12.62 -10.35 14.77
C ALA A 139 -12.74 -9.39 15.97
N ALA A 140 -11.66 -9.22 16.75
CA ALA A 140 -11.64 -8.32 17.91
C ALA A 140 -11.72 -6.85 17.48
N LEU A 141 -11.07 -6.51 16.36
CA LEU A 141 -10.98 -5.16 15.82
C LEU A 141 -12.16 -4.77 14.93
N ARG A 142 -13.00 -5.74 14.54
CA ARG A 142 -14.20 -5.48 13.74
C ARG A 142 -15.18 -4.56 14.47
N GLY A 143 -15.48 -3.42 13.85
CA GLY A 143 -16.51 -2.47 14.25
C GLY A 143 -17.85 -2.74 13.56
N ASP A 144 -18.54 -1.67 13.23
CA ASP A 144 -19.86 -1.70 12.60
C ASP A 144 -19.75 -2.09 11.13
N LYS A 145 -20.74 -2.85 10.64
CA LYS A 145 -20.85 -3.15 9.22
C LYS A 145 -21.24 -1.89 8.45
N LEU A 146 -20.41 -1.49 7.50
CA LEU A 146 -20.60 -0.30 6.67
C LEU A 146 -21.31 -0.63 5.35
N GLY A 147 -21.18 -1.87 4.88
CA GLY A 147 -21.83 -2.30 3.65
C GLY A 147 -21.32 -3.63 3.13
N ARG A 148 -21.73 -3.96 1.91
CA ARG A 148 -21.21 -5.09 1.14
C ARG A 148 -20.78 -4.58 -0.23
N THR A 149 -19.56 -4.90 -0.63
CA THR A 149 -19.05 -4.54 -1.96
C THR A 149 -19.76 -5.30 -3.06
N LYS A 150 -19.73 -4.74 -4.27
CA LYS A 150 -20.41 -5.31 -5.44
C LYS A 150 -19.48 -6.11 -6.36
N GLY A 151 -18.16 -5.88 -6.32
CA GLY A 151 -17.22 -6.55 -7.23
C GLY A 151 -17.46 -6.20 -8.71
N ASP A 152 -17.97 -5.00 -8.97
CA ASP A 152 -18.53 -4.55 -10.25
C ASP A 152 -17.56 -3.68 -11.07
N ILE A 153 -16.40 -3.31 -10.51
CA ILE A 153 -15.37 -2.55 -11.22
C ILE A 153 -14.09 -3.36 -11.37
N ASN A 154 -13.31 -3.02 -12.39
CA ASN A 154 -11.99 -3.59 -12.66
C ASN A 154 -11.01 -2.48 -13.05
N GLU A 155 -9.80 -2.86 -13.45
CA GLU A 155 -8.70 -1.93 -13.81
C GLU A 155 -9.04 -0.98 -14.97
N TRP A 156 -10.11 -1.26 -15.70
CA TRP A 156 -10.55 -0.56 -16.90
C TRP A 156 -11.85 0.22 -16.71
N SER A 157 -12.40 0.22 -15.49
CA SER A 157 -13.66 0.89 -15.20
C SER A 157 -13.53 2.41 -15.24
N GLY A 158 -14.54 3.06 -15.84
CA GLY A 158 -14.66 4.50 -15.94
C GLY A 158 -15.04 5.15 -14.61
N LYS A 159 -14.81 6.46 -14.48
CA LYS A 159 -15.08 7.24 -13.26
C LYS A 159 -16.54 7.20 -12.80
N ASP A 160 -17.46 7.06 -13.74
CA ASP A 160 -18.90 6.95 -13.50
C ASP A 160 -19.30 5.64 -12.84
N GLU A 161 -18.45 4.61 -12.90
CA GLU A 161 -18.66 3.33 -12.25
C GLU A 161 -18.22 3.33 -10.76
N TYR A 162 -17.58 4.41 -10.29
CA TYR A 162 -17.12 4.56 -8.90
C TYR A 162 -18.26 5.00 -7.99
N ILE A 163 -19.29 4.16 -7.93
CA ILE A 163 -20.45 4.33 -7.05
C ILE A 163 -20.18 3.72 -5.67
N GLU A 164 -21.04 4.04 -4.71
CA GLU A 164 -20.93 3.51 -3.35
C GLU A 164 -20.80 1.98 -3.33
N LEU A 165 -19.75 1.50 -2.65
CA LEU A 165 -19.36 0.10 -2.49
C LEU A 165 -18.98 -0.62 -3.79
N ALA A 166 -18.66 0.13 -4.85
CA ALA A 166 -17.97 -0.43 -6.00
C ALA A 166 -16.57 -0.93 -5.58
N SER A 167 -16.14 -2.07 -6.12
CA SER A 167 -14.83 -2.64 -5.81
C SER A 167 -14.32 -3.60 -6.89
N ASN A 168 -13.00 -3.82 -6.92
CA ASN A 168 -12.35 -4.89 -7.71
C ASN A 168 -11.92 -6.09 -6.85
N ILE A 169 -12.35 -6.13 -5.58
CA ILE A 169 -12.01 -7.20 -4.61
C ILE A 169 -13.09 -8.28 -4.51
N GLY A 170 -14.07 -8.25 -5.42
CA GLY A 170 -15.28 -9.07 -5.35
C GLY A 170 -16.27 -8.61 -4.28
N GLU A 171 -17.30 -9.44 -4.04
CA GLU A 171 -18.32 -9.17 -3.02
C GLU A 171 -17.88 -9.63 -1.62
N THR A 172 -17.70 -8.69 -0.71
CA THR A 172 -17.34 -8.93 0.69
C THR A 172 -17.98 -7.87 1.58
N ASP A 173 -18.16 -8.20 2.87
CA ASP A 173 -18.67 -7.24 3.83
C ASP A 173 -17.53 -6.31 4.30
N ILE A 174 -17.82 -5.01 4.35
CA ILE A 174 -16.90 -3.97 4.81
C ILE A 174 -17.35 -3.47 6.18
N TYR A 175 -16.39 -3.29 7.07
CA TYR A 175 -16.57 -2.88 8.45
C TYR A 175 -15.68 -1.68 8.78
N SER A 176 -16.13 -0.85 9.73
CA SER A 176 -15.23 0.04 10.44
C SER A 176 -14.30 -0.79 11.34
N MET A 177 -13.19 -0.18 11.75
CA MET A 177 -12.23 -0.81 12.64
C MET A 177 -12.24 -0.08 13.99
N LYS A 178 -12.38 -0.83 15.09
CA LYS A 178 -12.46 -0.25 16.44
C LYS A 178 -11.18 0.52 16.75
N GLY A 179 -11.34 1.76 17.20
CA GLY A 179 -10.22 2.64 17.53
C GLY A 179 -9.59 3.35 16.33
N TYR A 180 -10.14 3.20 15.13
CA TYR A 180 -9.70 3.89 13.92
C TYR A 180 -10.84 4.70 13.29
N ASP A 181 -10.48 5.78 12.63
CA ASP A 181 -11.40 6.60 11.85
C ASP A 181 -11.80 5.86 10.56
N SER A 182 -13.11 5.64 10.37
CA SER A 182 -13.63 4.99 9.16
C SER A 182 -13.40 5.82 7.89
N ASP A 183 -13.18 7.12 8.02
CA ASP A 183 -12.82 7.98 6.89
C ASP A 183 -11.34 7.81 6.49
N PHE A 184 -10.58 7.01 7.24
CA PHE A 184 -9.18 6.64 6.98
C PHE A 184 -8.97 5.14 6.74
N LEU A 185 -9.45 4.26 7.63
CA LEU A 185 -9.14 2.83 7.59
C LEU A 185 -10.40 1.96 7.70
N LEU A 186 -10.54 1.03 6.76
CA LEU A 186 -11.64 0.08 6.65
C LEU A 186 -11.12 -1.35 6.68
N MET A 187 -11.99 -2.30 7.00
CA MET A 187 -11.67 -3.72 6.98
C MET A 187 -12.69 -4.50 6.14
N SER A 188 -12.20 -5.29 5.18
CA SER A 188 -12.99 -6.40 4.66
C SER A 188 -12.93 -7.55 5.64
N TYR A 189 -14.05 -8.24 5.86
CA TYR A 189 -14.07 -9.40 6.76
C TYR A 189 -15.06 -10.42 6.25
N THR A 190 -14.57 -11.64 5.99
CA THR A 190 -15.41 -12.80 5.66
C THR A 190 -14.88 -14.03 6.38
N GLU A 191 -15.79 -14.89 6.84
CA GLU A 191 -15.45 -16.20 7.37
C GLU A 191 -15.95 -17.28 6.40
N MET A 192 -15.05 -18.16 5.96
CA MET A 192 -15.38 -19.26 5.04
C MET A 192 -14.76 -20.55 5.56
N ASN A 193 -15.59 -21.58 5.76
CA ASN A 193 -15.13 -22.90 6.25
C ASN A 193 -14.33 -22.85 7.58
N GLY A 194 -14.62 -21.87 8.45
CA GLY A 194 -13.90 -21.68 9.72
C GLY A 194 -12.56 -20.94 9.57
N GLU A 195 -12.22 -20.48 8.38
CA GLU A 195 -11.07 -19.59 8.13
C GLU A 195 -11.55 -18.14 8.03
N VAL A 196 -10.83 -17.24 8.71
CA VAL A 196 -11.07 -15.80 8.65
C VAL A 196 -10.21 -15.20 7.55
N TYR A 197 -10.85 -14.42 6.69
CA TYR A 197 -10.22 -13.61 5.66
C TYR A 197 -10.51 -12.15 6.01
N ALA A 198 -9.46 -11.41 6.35
CA ALA A 198 -9.56 -10.01 6.70
C ALA A 198 -8.43 -9.21 6.05
N GLU A 199 -8.79 -8.14 5.37
CA GLU A 199 -7.84 -7.23 4.72
C GLU A 199 -8.20 -5.79 5.06
N LEU A 200 -7.19 -4.93 5.10
CA LEU A 200 -7.34 -3.53 5.45
C LEU A 200 -7.22 -2.63 4.22
N TYR A 201 -8.03 -1.58 4.20
CA TYR A 201 -8.12 -0.63 3.10
C TYR A 201 -8.03 0.79 3.66
N GLU A 202 -7.14 1.61 3.11
CA GLU A 202 -6.83 2.95 3.60
C GLU A 202 -7.13 4.04 2.58
N HIS A 203 -7.53 5.20 3.06
CA HIS A 203 -7.78 6.40 2.28
C HIS A 203 -6.57 7.36 2.38
N THR A 204 -5.65 7.21 1.43
CA THR A 204 -4.40 7.98 1.33
C THR A 204 -4.30 8.82 0.04
N ASN A 205 -5.43 9.00 -0.64
CA ASN A 205 -5.58 9.79 -1.86
C ASN A 205 -6.75 10.77 -1.74
N GLY A 206 -6.85 11.78 -2.59
CA GLY A 206 -7.94 12.76 -2.51
C GLY A 206 -7.90 13.64 -1.25
N ILE A 207 -6.73 13.78 -0.63
CA ILE A 207 -6.49 14.49 0.62
C ILE A 207 -5.46 15.61 0.44
N THR A 208 -5.47 16.59 1.35
CA THR A 208 -4.37 17.56 1.50
C THR A 208 -3.57 17.21 2.74
N VAL A 209 -2.25 17.07 2.57
CA VAL A 209 -1.29 16.74 3.62
C VAL A 209 -0.50 17.99 3.96
N ASN A 210 -0.64 18.50 5.17
CA ASN A 210 0.06 19.69 5.67
C ASN A 210 1.26 19.31 6.55
N SER A 211 1.16 18.16 7.21
CA SER A 211 2.21 17.60 8.06
C SER A 211 2.05 16.09 8.17
N GLY A 212 3.03 15.41 8.76
CA GLY A 212 2.92 13.97 9.02
C GLY A 212 1.74 13.59 9.92
N ALA A 213 1.20 14.49 10.75
CA ALA A 213 0.00 14.23 11.54
C ALA A 213 -1.23 13.88 10.68
N ASP A 214 -1.32 14.41 9.46
CA ASP A 214 -2.46 14.13 8.55
C ASP A 214 -2.48 12.68 8.04
N LEU A 215 -1.36 11.95 8.19
CA LEU A 215 -1.21 10.54 7.82
C LEU A 215 -0.82 9.67 9.03
N PHE A 216 0.36 9.90 9.61
CA PHE A 216 0.87 9.12 10.74
C PHE A 216 0.05 9.32 12.02
N GLY A 217 -0.60 10.47 12.19
CA GLY A 217 -1.50 10.72 13.33
C GLY A 217 -2.73 9.80 13.32
N LYS A 218 -3.10 9.26 12.16
CA LYS A 218 -4.23 8.33 11.99
C LYS A 218 -3.86 6.86 12.23
N LEU A 219 -2.57 6.57 12.44
CA LEU A 219 -2.03 5.22 12.61
C LEU A 219 -1.92 4.76 14.07
N ASN A 220 -2.36 5.58 15.03
CA ASN A 220 -2.35 5.23 16.46
C ASN A 220 -0.96 4.84 17.01
N LEU A 221 0.13 5.39 16.48
CA LEU A 221 1.49 5.01 16.87
C LEU A 221 1.89 5.47 18.28
N ALA A 222 1.59 6.72 18.63
CA ALA A 222 2.09 7.35 19.85
C ALA A 222 1.59 6.61 21.11
N GLY A 223 2.53 6.10 21.91
CA GLY A 223 2.24 5.43 23.18
C GLY A 223 1.60 4.05 23.09
N ARG A 224 1.44 3.47 21.88
CA ARG A 224 0.76 2.17 21.68
C ARG A 224 1.63 1.11 21.00
N ILE A 225 2.90 1.40 20.73
CA ILE A 225 3.84 0.44 20.16
C ILE A 225 4.30 -0.52 21.26
N THR A 226 4.02 -1.81 21.08
CA THR A 226 4.38 -2.88 22.02
C THR A 226 5.68 -3.58 21.65
N SER A 227 6.00 -3.67 20.36
CA SER A 227 7.29 -4.13 19.86
C SER A 227 7.57 -3.51 18.50
N ALA A 228 8.86 -3.46 18.14
CA ALA A 228 9.28 -3.00 16.84
C ALA A 228 10.38 -3.91 16.29
N GLN A 229 10.37 -4.06 14.97
CA GLN A 229 11.39 -4.79 14.21
C GLN A 229 11.80 -3.97 13.01
N TRP A 230 12.95 -4.29 12.44
CA TRP A 230 13.40 -3.68 11.20
C TRP A 230 14.13 -4.71 10.33
N GLU A 231 14.24 -4.42 9.05
CA GLU A 231 15.15 -5.12 8.15
C GLU A 231 15.76 -4.16 7.12
N GLY A 232 16.90 -4.55 6.56
CA GLY A 232 17.54 -3.80 5.49
C GLY A 232 16.84 -3.97 4.14
N PHE A 233 17.11 -3.05 3.22
CA PHE A 233 16.51 -3.09 1.88
C PHE A 233 16.74 -4.40 1.13
N ASP A 234 17.95 -4.97 1.16
CA ASP A 234 18.24 -6.24 0.49
C ASP A 234 17.38 -7.40 1.03
N SER A 235 17.20 -7.45 2.35
CA SER A 235 16.33 -8.44 3.01
C SER A 235 14.88 -8.30 2.54
N TRP A 236 14.35 -7.08 2.58
CA TRP A 236 12.97 -6.80 2.17
C TRP A 236 12.76 -7.06 0.67
N ASN A 237 13.66 -6.56 -0.18
CA ASN A 237 13.54 -6.62 -1.64
C ASN A 237 13.62 -8.05 -2.19
N ASN A 238 14.34 -8.94 -1.49
CA ASN A 238 14.46 -10.35 -1.85
C ASN A 238 13.54 -11.26 -1.01
N GLY A 239 12.70 -10.70 -0.14
CA GLY A 239 11.77 -11.46 0.71
C GLY A 239 12.47 -12.42 1.68
N LEU A 240 13.66 -12.06 2.17
CA LEU A 240 14.47 -12.91 3.05
C LEU A 240 13.96 -12.91 4.49
N GLN A 241 13.18 -11.91 4.88
CA GLN A 241 12.56 -11.79 6.21
C GLN A 241 13.59 -11.81 7.36
N GLN A 242 14.77 -11.21 7.15
CA GLN A 242 15.83 -11.10 8.15
C GLN A 242 15.53 -9.94 9.10
N TYR A 243 14.54 -10.16 9.97
CA TYR A 243 14.13 -9.16 10.95
C TYR A 243 15.12 -9.08 12.11
N ALA A 244 15.53 -7.85 12.43
CA ALA A 244 16.24 -7.51 13.64
C ALA A 244 15.30 -6.76 14.61
N PRO A 245 15.45 -6.94 15.94
CA PRO A 245 14.68 -6.18 16.90
C PRO A 245 15.04 -4.69 16.81
N LEU A 246 14.02 -3.83 16.90
CA LEU A 246 14.19 -2.40 17.09
C LEU A 246 13.82 -2.08 18.53
N ALA A 247 14.80 -1.66 19.33
CA ALA A 247 14.60 -1.39 20.74
C ALA A 247 13.56 -0.28 20.94
N SER A 248 12.62 -0.51 21.86
CA SER A 248 11.78 0.56 22.41
C SER A 248 12.62 1.53 23.24
N GLY A 249 12.14 2.77 23.38
CA GLY A 249 12.79 3.81 24.17
C GLY A 249 12.91 5.13 23.41
N GLU A 250 13.73 6.04 23.96
CA GLU A 250 13.78 7.45 23.56
C GLU A 250 14.02 7.67 22.06
N ALA A 251 14.83 6.82 21.42
CA ALA A 251 15.10 6.94 19.98
C ALA A 251 13.84 6.69 19.13
N LEU A 252 13.09 5.64 19.44
CA LEU A 252 11.86 5.31 18.72
C LEU A 252 10.74 6.31 19.06
N ASP A 253 10.59 6.66 20.34
CA ASP A 253 9.57 7.60 20.79
C ASP A 253 9.80 9.00 20.22
N GLY A 254 11.06 9.45 20.20
CA GLY A 254 11.47 10.71 19.58
C GLY A 254 11.19 10.74 18.08
N PHE A 255 11.49 9.63 17.37
CA PHE A 255 11.16 9.51 15.95
C PHE A 255 9.65 9.54 15.69
N VAL A 256 8.85 8.78 16.44
CA VAL A 256 7.38 8.78 16.31
C VAL A 256 6.78 10.15 16.60
N THR A 257 7.36 10.88 17.56
CA THR A 257 6.98 12.27 17.84
C THR A 257 7.33 13.17 16.66
N ALA A 258 8.54 13.07 16.11
CA ALA A 258 9.00 13.87 14.98
C ALA A 258 8.20 13.59 13.69
N LEU A 259 7.68 12.36 13.52
CA LEU A 259 6.78 12.04 12.41
C LEU A 259 5.53 12.91 12.39
N GLN A 260 4.98 13.32 13.54
CA GLN A 260 3.75 14.13 13.58
C GLN A 260 3.94 15.50 12.95
N THR A 261 5.13 16.09 13.09
CA THR A 261 5.47 17.41 12.53
C THR A 261 6.27 17.32 11.24
N ALA A 262 6.49 16.12 10.71
CA ALA A 262 7.31 15.92 9.53
C ALA A 262 6.73 16.66 8.32
N LYS A 263 7.61 17.25 7.52
CA LYS A 263 7.23 18.10 6.39
C LYS A 263 6.93 17.24 5.16
N PRO A 264 5.77 17.38 4.53
CA PRO A 264 5.43 16.60 3.36
C PRO A 264 6.18 17.10 2.13
N LEU A 265 6.62 16.17 1.29
CA LEU A 265 7.29 16.39 0.02
C LEU A 265 6.59 15.57 -1.07
N ALA A 266 6.33 16.18 -2.23
CA ALA A 266 5.76 15.46 -3.37
C ALA A 266 6.68 14.32 -3.81
N ALA A 267 6.09 13.18 -4.19
CA ALA A 267 6.86 12.00 -4.58
C ALA A 267 7.53 12.14 -5.95
N GLU A 268 6.86 12.74 -6.93
CA GLU A 268 7.32 12.76 -8.33
C GLU A 268 8.71 13.37 -8.49
N PRO A 269 9.03 14.56 -7.93
CA PRO A 269 10.37 15.13 -8.07
C PRO A 269 11.46 14.25 -7.46
N LEU A 270 11.18 13.60 -6.32
CA LEU A 270 12.13 12.70 -5.66
C LEU A 270 12.33 11.41 -6.47
N ILE A 271 11.26 10.88 -7.06
CA ILE A 271 11.32 9.71 -7.96
C ILE A 271 12.16 10.03 -9.20
N GLU A 272 11.94 11.19 -9.83
CA GLU A 272 12.72 11.63 -10.99
C GLU A 272 14.20 11.85 -10.67
N GLN A 273 14.51 12.23 -9.43
CA GLN A 273 15.87 12.37 -8.92
C GLN A 273 16.50 11.04 -8.48
N GLY A 274 15.81 9.91 -8.65
CA GLY A 274 16.39 8.60 -8.35
C GLY A 274 16.41 8.26 -6.86
N ILE A 275 15.43 8.71 -6.06
CA ILE A 275 15.33 8.34 -4.63
C ILE A 275 15.35 6.82 -4.39
N TYR A 276 14.97 6.03 -5.40
CA TYR A 276 14.96 4.57 -5.37
C TYR A 276 16.23 3.91 -5.92
N ASP A 277 17.17 4.68 -6.45
CA ASP A 277 18.43 4.15 -7.00
C ASP A 277 19.41 3.75 -5.89
N SER A 278 19.21 4.28 -4.68
CA SER A 278 19.98 3.91 -3.50
C SER A 278 19.37 2.71 -2.77
N GLU A 279 20.23 1.82 -2.29
CA GLU A 279 19.87 0.73 -1.37
C GLU A 279 19.87 1.18 0.10
N ASP A 280 20.19 2.46 0.37
CA ASP A 280 20.23 3.05 1.71
C ASP A 280 18.81 3.29 2.26
N ARG A 281 18.11 2.17 2.45
CA ARG A 281 16.72 2.07 2.87
C ARG A 281 16.58 0.98 3.93
N LYS A 282 15.69 1.23 4.87
CA LYS A 282 15.31 0.29 5.93
C LYS A 282 13.79 0.24 6.01
N VAL A 283 13.25 -0.92 6.35
CA VAL A 283 11.82 -1.08 6.60
C VAL A 283 11.65 -1.35 8.08
N ILE A 284 10.79 -0.59 8.74
CA ILE A 284 10.43 -0.81 10.15
C ILE A 284 8.99 -1.29 10.26
N TYR A 285 8.78 -2.18 11.24
CA TYR A 285 7.53 -2.83 11.54
C TYR A 285 7.16 -2.51 12.99
N LEU A 286 6.05 -1.79 13.19
CA LEU A 286 5.61 -1.32 14.49
C LEU A 286 4.36 -2.09 14.91
N GLN A 287 4.49 -2.97 15.90
CA GLN A 287 3.40 -3.78 16.42
C GLN A 287 2.67 -3.02 17.52
N LEU A 288 1.38 -2.77 17.34
CA LEU A 288 0.55 -2.04 18.28
C LEU A 288 -0.13 -2.97 19.29
N GLU A 289 -0.59 -2.38 20.40
CA GLU A 289 -1.35 -3.05 21.47
C GLU A 289 -2.57 -3.82 20.95
N ASP A 290 -3.23 -3.27 19.94
CA ASP A 290 -4.43 -3.83 19.32
C ASP A 290 -4.13 -4.88 18.25
N LYS A 291 -2.86 -5.30 18.13
CA LYS A 291 -2.35 -6.27 17.17
C LYS A 291 -2.24 -5.79 15.73
N ALA A 292 -2.59 -4.54 15.43
CA ALA A 292 -2.22 -3.94 14.15
C ALA A 292 -0.70 -3.75 14.04
N ARG A 293 -0.16 -3.95 12.84
CA ARG A 293 1.25 -3.77 12.51
C ARG A 293 1.39 -2.74 11.40
N VAL A 294 2.06 -1.63 11.70
CA VAL A 294 2.33 -0.55 10.75
C VAL A 294 3.70 -0.77 10.11
N GLU A 295 3.77 -0.67 8.77
CA GLU A 295 5.01 -0.75 8.00
C GLU A 295 5.42 0.65 7.50
N LEU A 296 6.67 1.04 7.72
CA LEU A 296 7.24 2.30 7.23
C LEU A 296 8.55 2.04 6.49
N THR A 297 8.73 2.71 5.35
CA THR A 297 10.00 2.73 4.62
C THR A 297 10.78 3.99 4.97
N LEU A 298 11.99 3.81 5.48
CA LEU A 298 12.93 4.89 5.82
C LEU A 298 14.02 4.95 4.76
N PHE A 299 14.38 6.16 4.35
CA PHE A 299 15.45 6.46 3.40
C PHE A 299 16.54 7.22 4.15
N GLY A 300 17.80 6.80 4.05
CA GLY A 300 18.91 7.28 4.89
C GLY A 300 19.14 8.80 4.85
N GLN A 301 18.63 9.48 3.82
CA GLN A 301 18.58 10.94 3.70
C GLN A 301 17.51 11.65 4.57
N GLY A 302 16.93 10.98 5.57
CA GLY A 302 15.98 11.60 6.51
C GLY A 302 14.52 11.59 6.04
N LEU A 303 14.17 10.73 5.09
CA LEU A 303 12.82 10.66 4.53
C LEU A 303 12.10 9.39 4.96
N VAL A 304 10.79 9.50 5.11
CA VAL A 304 9.89 8.38 5.46
C VAL A 304 8.74 8.31 4.46
N ARG A 305 8.34 7.10 4.10
CA ARG A 305 7.14 6.82 3.30
C ARG A 305 6.26 5.79 4.01
N TYR A 306 4.95 5.99 3.93
CA TYR A 306 3.92 5.04 4.39
C TYR A 306 3.13 4.50 3.21
N GLY A 307 3.13 3.17 3.08
CA GLY A 307 2.39 2.45 2.07
C GLY A 307 2.54 3.02 0.67
N GLN A 308 1.41 3.17 -0.01
CA GLN A 308 1.37 3.65 -1.39
C GLN A 308 1.16 5.15 -1.50
N ALA A 309 1.06 5.90 -0.39
CA ALA A 309 0.84 7.33 -0.44
C ALA A 309 1.93 8.04 -1.29
N PRO A 310 1.58 8.90 -2.26
CA PRO A 310 2.52 9.61 -3.13
C PRO A 310 3.11 10.85 -2.44
N VAL A 311 3.56 10.66 -1.21
CA VAL A 311 4.14 11.71 -0.39
C VAL A 311 5.26 11.11 0.43
N PHE A 312 6.37 11.84 0.51
CA PHE A 312 7.46 11.56 1.43
C PHE A 312 7.38 12.55 2.57
N PHE A 313 7.93 12.18 3.72
CA PHE A 313 7.99 13.04 4.88
C PHE A 313 9.43 13.26 5.28
N GLU A 314 9.84 14.53 5.25
CA GLU A 314 11.10 15.00 5.80
C GLU A 314 10.97 15.11 7.32
N VAL A 315 11.67 14.21 8.01
CA VAL A 315 11.67 14.14 9.47
C VAL A 315 12.80 15.00 10.02
N GLU A 316 12.60 15.57 11.21
CA GLU A 316 13.65 16.30 11.92
C GLU A 316 14.93 15.44 12.01
N SER A 317 16.05 16.03 11.62
CA SER A 317 17.28 15.27 11.32
C SER A 317 17.88 14.62 12.56
N GLY A 318 17.82 15.26 13.72
CA GLY A 318 18.27 14.69 14.98
C GLY A 318 17.50 13.44 15.36
N ALA A 319 16.17 13.52 15.39
CA ALA A 319 15.28 12.40 15.70
C ALA A 319 15.44 11.25 14.69
N PHE A 320 15.50 11.56 13.40
CA PHE A 320 15.71 10.55 12.37
C PHE A 320 17.06 9.84 12.54
N GLN A 321 18.16 10.59 12.68
CA GLN A 321 19.49 9.99 12.76
C GLN A 321 19.70 9.21 14.05
N THR A 322 19.14 9.67 15.17
CA THR A 322 19.17 8.91 16.42
C THR A 322 18.54 7.53 16.25
N LEU A 323 17.37 7.41 15.61
CA LEU A 323 16.77 6.11 15.31
C LEU A 323 17.56 5.33 14.25
N TRP A 324 17.97 5.99 13.18
CA TRP A 324 18.65 5.35 12.06
C TRP A 324 19.92 4.62 12.50
N ASN A 325 20.68 5.23 13.42
CA ASN A 325 21.94 4.71 13.95
C ASN A 325 21.76 3.53 14.91
N THR A 326 20.55 3.27 15.44
CA THR A 326 20.29 2.06 16.22
C THR A 326 20.06 0.83 15.33
N MET A 327 19.84 1.02 14.03
CA MET A 327 19.54 -0.03 13.06
C MET A 327 20.76 -0.34 12.19
N ASN A 328 21.84 -0.81 12.81
CA ASN A 328 23.03 -1.27 12.10
C ASN A 328 23.09 -2.81 12.14
N PRO A 329 23.50 -3.47 11.05
CA PRO A 329 23.69 -4.93 11.01
C PRO A 329 24.69 -5.45 12.04
#